data_AF-A0A2S5CFE9-F1
#
_entry.id   AF-A0A2S5CFE9-F1
#
_cell.length_a   1.000
_cell.length_b   1.000
_cell.length_c   1.000
_cell.angle_alpha   90.00
_cell.angle_beta   90.00
_cell.angle_gamma   90.00
#
_symmetry.space_group_name_H-M   'P 1'
#
loop_
_entity.id
_entity.type
_entity.pdbx_description
1 polymer ?
#
loop_
_entity_poly.entity_id
_entity_poly.type
_entity_poly.pdbx_seq_one_letter_code
_entity_poly.pdbx_strand_id
1 'polypeptide(L)'
;MEKAENLANELSRSINLIHEHLVLLLVGEQKQSFAFGRALAIKAENIHELIKEVMLMLSVTENPNLNFALGLLSGVYQKSADDWSCYLKIFSENPKLMVFYHEVILTGLIEQYQLNTLLNIIKNGQLSALSAINLKYGGVIKHLRESDISSFCLDLAKVDAGGHWVALDIMFMYCYGDDNKFYATKDALRILVTSVPLNAKFRGGHSDMYYWKEIISKISKTEGLDFAKEVCQQIIAATDDKLDYGDIWVLSNTKHKHYFFN
;
A
#
# COMPACT_ATOMS: atom_id res chain seq x y z
N MET A 1 -16.94 -18.89 0.87
CA MET A 1 -16.15 -18.66 2.09
C MET A 1 -16.33 -19.83 3.04
N GLU A 2 -17.52 -20.07 3.61
CA GLU A 2 -17.78 -21.17 4.56
C GLU A 2 -17.36 -22.57 4.06
N LYS A 3 -17.62 -22.90 2.79
CA LYS A 3 -17.21 -24.18 2.19
C LYS A 3 -15.68 -24.36 2.13
N ALA A 4 -14.94 -23.29 1.86
CA ALA A 4 -13.47 -23.34 1.78
C ALA A 4 -12.85 -23.50 3.17
N GLU A 5 -13.39 -22.83 4.17
CA GLU A 5 -12.94 -22.96 5.55
C GLU A 5 -13.23 -24.35 6.12
N ASN A 6 -14.41 -24.92 5.82
CA ASN A 6 -14.74 -26.29 6.22
C ASN A 6 -13.79 -27.31 5.61
N LEU A 7 -13.50 -27.20 4.31
CA LEU A 7 -12.51 -28.05 3.64
C LEU A 7 -11.10 -27.90 4.25
N ALA A 8 -10.69 -26.67 4.57
CA ALA A 8 -9.40 -26.43 5.23
C ALA A 8 -9.34 -27.10 6.61
N ASN A 9 -10.43 -27.06 7.36
CA ASN A 9 -10.52 -27.71 8.67
C ASN A 9 -10.39 -29.23 8.54
N GLU A 10 -11.08 -29.84 7.58
CA GLU A 10 -11.00 -31.28 7.31
C GLU A 10 -9.57 -31.71 6.92
N LEU A 11 -8.91 -30.91 6.07
CA LEU A 11 -7.57 -31.22 5.55
C LEU A 11 -6.44 -30.79 6.48
N SER A 12 -6.71 -30.04 7.55
CA SER A 12 -5.69 -29.56 8.50
C SER A 12 -4.90 -30.68 9.18
N ARG A 13 -5.49 -31.88 9.29
CA ARG A 13 -4.87 -33.09 9.84
C ARG A 13 -4.12 -33.92 8.80
N SER A 14 -4.29 -33.60 7.52
CA SER A 14 -3.79 -34.36 6.37
C SER A 14 -3.11 -33.43 5.36
N ILE A 15 -2.21 -32.56 5.85
CA ILE A 15 -1.47 -31.58 5.04
C ILE A 15 -0.78 -32.24 3.84
N ASN A 16 -0.37 -33.50 3.98
CA ASN A 16 0.26 -34.25 2.90
C ASN A 16 -0.58 -34.32 1.61
N LEU A 17 -1.91 -34.37 1.73
CA LEU A 17 -2.81 -34.38 0.57
C LEU A 17 -2.82 -33.03 -0.17
N ILE A 18 -2.43 -31.95 0.51
CA ILE A 18 -2.37 -30.60 -0.08
C ILE A 18 -1.12 -30.47 -0.95
N HIS A 19 -0.02 -31.12 -0.58
CA HIS A 19 1.23 -31.11 -1.35
C HIS A 19 1.00 -31.60 -2.80
N GLU A 20 0.22 -32.67 -2.98
CA GLU A 20 -0.09 -33.23 -4.30
C GLU A 20 -0.91 -32.29 -5.19
N HIS A 21 -1.58 -31.29 -4.60
CA HIS A 21 -2.45 -30.35 -5.30
C HIS A 21 -1.96 -28.90 -5.27
N LEU A 22 -0.74 -28.67 -4.77
CA LEU A 22 -0.22 -27.32 -4.53
C LEU A 22 -0.15 -26.48 -5.81
N VAL A 23 0.19 -27.09 -6.94
CA VAL A 23 0.21 -26.43 -8.26
C VAL A 23 -1.15 -25.83 -8.61
N LEU A 24 -2.24 -26.53 -8.30
CA LEU A 24 -3.60 -26.03 -8.60
C LEU A 24 -3.94 -24.80 -7.77
N LEU A 25 -3.41 -24.69 -6.55
CA LEU A 25 -3.64 -23.56 -5.65
C LEU A 25 -2.80 -22.33 -6.01
N LEU A 26 -1.70 -22.53 -6.72
CA LEU A 26 -0.73 -21.48 -7.10
C LEU A 26 -0.80 -21.08 -8.58
N VAL A 27 -1.61 -21.76 -9.40
CA VAL A 27 -1.74 -21.49 -10.84
C VAL A 27 -3.22 -21.29 -11.22
N GLY A 28 -3.50 -20.25 -11.99
CA GLY A 28 -4.86 -19.89 -12.46
C GLY A 28 -5.65 -19.07 -11.44
N GLU A 29 -6.93 -18.77 -11.74
CA GLU A 29 -7.80 -18.00 -10.84
C GLU A 29 -8.50 -18.88 -9.80
N GLN A 30 -8.13 -18.71 -8.52
CA GLN A 30 -8.77 -19.40 -7.40
C GLN A 30 -9.36 -18.41 -6.37
N LYS A 31 -10.62 -18.00 -6.59
CA LYS A 31 -11.29 -16.95 -5.77
C LYS A 31 -11.43 -17.26 -4.27
N GLN A 32 -11.31 -18.52 -3.84
CA GLN A 32 -11.45 -18.91 -2.43
C GLN A 32 -10.14 -19.42 -1.79
N SER A 33 -9.04 -19.41 -2.52
CA SER A 33 -7.74 -19.93 -2.05
C SER A 33 -7.18 -19.15 -0.85
N PHE A 34 -7.45 -17.84 -0.75
CA PHE A 34 -7.08 -17.05 0.42
C PHE A 34 -7.77 -17.53 1.71
N ALA A 35 -9.10 -17.67 1.68
CA ALA A 35 -9.87 -18.12 2.86
C ALA A 35 -9.47 -19.55 3.26
N PHE A 36 -9.28 -20.42 2.28
CA PHE A 36 -8.77 -21.78 2.50
C PHE A 36 -7.40 -21.78 3.17
N GLY A 37 -6.41 -21.08 2.60
CA GLY A 37 -5.05 -21.00 3.15
C GLY A 37 -5.01 -20.41 4.56
N ARG A 38 -5.80 -19.37 4.83
CA ARG A 38 -5.88 -18.77 6.17
C ARG A 38 -6.43 -19.73 7.20
N ALA A 39 -7.57 -20.37 6.92
CA ALA A 39 -8.16 -21.35 7.84
C ALA A 39 -7.22 -22.54 8.09
N LEU A 40 -6.55 -23.01 7.03
CA LEU A 40 -5.59 -24.10 7.11
C LEU A 40 -4.42 -23.74 8.04
N ALA A 41 -3.79 -22.58 7.85
CA ALA A 41 -2.66 -22.17 8.67
C ALA A 41 -3.02 -21.98 10.15
N ILE A 42 -4.25 -21.54 10.43
CA ILE A 42 -4.76 -21.39 11.80
C ILE A 42 -4.88 -22.77 12.49
N LYS A 43 -5.33 -23.80 11.78
CA LYS A 43 -5.68 -25.11 12.36
C LYS A 43 -4.58 -26.15 12.29
N ALA A 44 -3.74 -26.10 11.28
CA ALA A 44 -2.64 -27.04 11.07
C ALA A 44 -1.56 -26.89 12.15
N GLU A 45 -1.07 -28.02 12.65
CA GLU A 45 0.07 -28.07 13.59
C GLU A 45 1.41 -27.94 12.86
N ASN A 46 1.56 -28.58 11.68
CA ASN A 46 2.81 -28.63 10.91
C ASN A 46 2.78 -27.72 9.67
N ILE A 47 2.28 -26.49 9.81
CA ILE A 47 2.12 -25.57 8.66
C ILE A 47 3.45 -25.11 8.04
N HIS A 48 4.55 -25.17 8.81
CA HIS A 48 5.84 -24.63 8.40
C HIS A 48 6.41 -25.32 7.15
N GLU A 49 6.29 -26.65 7.04
CA GLU A 49 6.78 -27.38 5.86
C GLU A 49 5.98 -27.02 4.60
N LEU A 50 4.65 -26.91 4.72
CA LEU A 50 3.81 -26.46 3.61
C LEU A 50 4.19 -25.05 3.15
N ILE A 51 4.48 -24.13 4.06
CA ILE A 51 4.88 -22.76 3.70
C ILE A 51 6.22 -22.75 2.97
N LYS A 52 7.20 -23.55 3.42
CA LYS A 52 8.49 -23.67 2.72
C LYS A 52 8.31 -24.17 1.29
N GLU A 53 7.45 -25.16 1.09
CA GLU A 53 7.15 -25.66 -0.25
C GLU A 53 6.41 -24.64 -1.12
N VAL A 54 5.44 -23.91 -0.55
CA VAL A 54 4.78 -22.80 -1.24
C VAL A 54 5.81 -21.77 -1.68
N MET A 55 6.73 -21.35 -0.81
CA MET A 55 7.80 -20.42 -1.16
C MET A 55 8.72 -20.97 -2.26
N LEU A 56 9.09 -22.25 -2.19
CA LEU A 56 9.88 -22.88 -3.24
C LEU A 56 9.15 -22.81 -4.59
N MET A 57 7.86 -23.14 -4.62
CA MET A 57 7.02 -23.08 -5.81
C MET A 57 6.88 -21.65 -6.34
N LEU A 58 6.65 -20.67 -5.48
CA LEU A 58 6.62 -19.25 -5.87
C LEU A 58 7.92 -18.80 -6.53
N SER A 59 9.07 -19.32 -6.08
CA SER A 59 10.38 -18.94 -6.64
C SER A 59 10.67 -19.50 -8.03
N VAL A 60 9.91 -20.50 -8.49
CA VAL A 60 10.13 -21.16 -9.79
C VAL A 60 8.96 -21.02 -10.76
N THR A 61 7.79 -20.60 -10.25
CA THR A 61 6.57 -20.44 -11.05
C THR A 61 6.55 -19.04 -11.69
N GLU A 62 6.28 -18.97 -12.99
CA GLU A 62 6.06 -17.71 -13.68
C GLU A 62 4.63 -17.19 -13.36
N ASN A 63 4.53 -15.95 -12.89
CA ASN A 63 3.26 -15.30 -12.53
C ASN A 63 2.34 -16.14 -11.60
N PRO A 64 2.81 -16.55 -10.41
CA PRO A 64 2.02 -17.38 -9.51
C PRO A 64 0.80 -16.63 -8.95
N ASN A 65 -0.29 -17.36 -8.71
CA ASN A 65 -1.40 -16.85 -7.91
C ASN A 65 -1.01 -16.83 -6.43
N LEU A 66 -0.85 -15.64 -5.87
CA LEU A 66 -0.43 -15.47 -4.47
C LEU A 66 -1.55 -15.68 -3.45
N ASN A 67 -2.82 -15.73 -3.84
CA ASN A 67 -3.93 -15.72 -2.89
C ASN A 67 -3.82 -16.83 -1.83
N PHE A 68 -3.41 -18.04 -2.22
CA PHE A 68 -3.19 -19.12 -1.25
C PHE A 68 -2.05 -18.79 -0.27
N ALA A 69 -0.91 -18.34 -0.79
CA ALA A 69 0.24 -17.94 0.03
C ALA A 69 -0.08 -16.77 0.98
N LEU A 70 -0.79 -15.75 0.48
CA LEU A 70 -1.28 -14.63 1.29
C LEU A 70 -2.23 -15.10 2.41
N GLY A 71 -3.11 -16.05 2.09
CA GLY A 71 -3.98 -16.69 3.07
C GLY A 71 -3.18 -17.39 4.17
N LEU A 72 -2.22 -18.23 3.79
CA LEU A 72 -1.34 -18.93 4.73
C LEU A 72 -0.63 -17.96 5.67
N LEU A 73 0.04 -16.93 5.12
CA LEU A 73 0.79 -15.95 5.91
C LEU A 73 -0.12 -15.14 6.83
N SER A 74 -1.34 -14.81 6.40
CA SER A 74 -2.33 -14.15 7.25
C SER A 74 -2.76 -15.04 8.42
N GLY A 75 -2.94 -16.34 8.17
CA GLY A 75 -3.25 -17.31 9.22
C GLY A 75 -2.07 -17.52 10.19
N VAL A 76 -0.83 -17.49 9.69
CA VAL A 76 0.38 -17.51 10.54
C VAL A 76 0.44 -16.28 11.42
N TYR A 77 0.27 -15.08 10.87
CA TYR A 77 0.28 -13.84 11.65
C TYR A 77 -0.74 -13.89 12.79
N GLN A 78 -1.93 -14.45 12.53
CA GLN A 78 -2.95 -14.63 13.56
C GLN A 78 -2.55 -15.59 14.69
N LYS A 79 -1.68 -16.58 14.42
CA LYS A 79 -1.14 -17.49 15.44
C LYS A 79 0.09 -16.92 16.14
N SER A 80 0.99 -16.31 15.38
CA SER A 80 2.33 -15.91 15.78
C SER A 80 2.87 -14.82 14.86
N ALA A 81 2.93 -13.58 15.37
CA ALA A 81 3.52 -12.46 14.67
C ALA A 81 5.03 -12.65 14.44
N ASP A 82 5.71 -13.38 15.34
CA ASP A 82 7.14 -13.67 15.24
C ASP A 82 7.44 -14.64 14.09
N ASP A 83 6.64 -15.71 13.93
CA ASP A 83 6.80 -16.65 12.81
C ASP A 83 6.51 -15.95 11.48
N TRP A 84 5.45 -15.14 11.44
CA TRP A 84 5.13 -14.32 10.27
C TRP A 84 6.30 -13.40 9.88
N SER A 85 6.89 -12.72 10.87
CA SER A 85 8.07 -11.87 10.69
C SER A 85 9.27 -12.65 10.14
N CYS A 86 9.49 -13.88 10.60
CA CYS A 86 10.54 -14.76 10.08
C CYS A 86 10.30 -15.09 8.60
N TYR A 87 9.06 -15.34 8.19
CA TYR A 87 8.74 -15.57 6.78
C TYR A 87 8.93 -14.32 5.93
N LEU A 88 8.51 -13.13 6.40
CA LEU A 88 8.76 -11.89 5.68
C LEU A 88 10.24 -11.64 5.44
N LYS A 89 11.10 -11.98 6.41
CA LYS A 89 12.55 -11.89 6.25
C LYS A 89 13.05 -12.77 5.10
N ILE A 90 12.53 -13.99 4.96
CA ILE A 90 12.85 -14.88 3.83
C ILE A 90 12.44 -14.25 2.50
N PHE A 91 11.25 -13.64 2.43
CA PHE A 91 10.80 -12.91 1.23
C PHE A 91 11.73 -11.74 0.90
N SER A 92 12.18 -10.97 1.90
CA SER A 92 13.07 -9.82 1.65
C SER A 92 14.51 -10.21 1.32
N GLU A 93 14.99 -11.39 1.72
CA GLU A 93 16.38 -11.82 1.51
C GLU A 93 16.58 -12.67 0.25
N ASN A 94 15.52 -13.31 -0.25
CA ASN A 94 15.57 -14.13 -1.45
C ASN A 94 15.16 -13.33 -2.70
N PRO A 95 16.06 -13.08 -3.68
CA PRO A 95 15.76 -12.28 -4.85
C PRO A 95 14.56 -12.76 -5.68
N LYS A 96 14.28 -14.07 -5.70
CA LYS A 96 13.16 -14.65 -6.44
C LYS A 96 11.81 -14.46 -5.72
N LEU A 97 11.83 -14.22 -4.42
CA LEU A 97 10.62 -13.99 -3.60
C LEU A 97 10.40 -12.52 -3.31
N MET A 98 11.45 -11.71 -3.32
CA MET A 98 11.43 -10.28 -3.02
C MET A 98 10.42 -9.51 -3.87
N VAL A 99 10.19 -9.95 -5.11
CA VAL A 99 9.19 -9.37 -6.01
C VAL A 99 7.78 -9.37 -5.41
N PHE A 100 7.48 -10.31 -4.50
CA PHE A 100 6.19 -10.44 -3.82
C PHE A 100 6.14 -9.75 -2.45
N TYR A 101 7.25 -9.15 -1.99
CA TYR A 101 7.35 -8.59 -0.63
C TYR A 101 6.24 -7.57 -0.33
N HIS A 102 5.93 -6.72 -1.32
CA HIS A 102 4.92 -5.67 -1.19
C HIS A 102 3.49 -6.20 -1.01
N GLU A 103 3.21 -7.45 -1.39
CA GLU A 103 1.90 -8.08 -1.19
C GLU A 103 1.87 -8.85 0.13
N VAL A 104 2.92 -9.63 0.42
CA VAL A 104 2.96 -10.48 1.62
C VAL A 104 3.03 -9.68 2.91
N ILE A 105 3.67 -8.50 2.91
CA ILE A 105 3.72 -7.60 4.06
C ILE A 105 2.33 -7.13 4.52
N LEU A 106 1.32 -7.16 3.64
CA LEU A 106 -0.05 -6.74 3.94
C LEU A 106 -0.86 -7.81 4.69
N THR A 107 -0.30 -8.99 4.92
CA THR A 107 -1.01 -10.12 5.56
C THR A 107 -1.06 -10.02 7.09
N GLY A 108 -0.33 -9.07 7.67
CA GLY A 108 -0.28 -8.76 9.10
C GLY A 108 -0.20 -7.25 9.37
N LEU A 109 -0.10 -6.87 10.64
CA LEU A 109 0.18 -5.47 11.00
C LEU A 109 1.65 -5.15 10.72
N ILE A 110 1.88 -4.04 10.03
CA ILE A 110 3.20 -3.59 9.60
C ILE A 110 3.84 -2.75 10.70
N GLU A 111 4.98 -3.19 11.22
CA GLU A 111 5.81 -2.37 12.10
C GLU A 111 6.83 -1.54 11.31
N GLN A 112 7.52 -0.64 12.01
CA GLN A 112 8.48 0.27 11.41
C GLN A 112 9.60 -0.47 10.64
N TYR A 113 10.07 -1.61 11.13
CA TYR A 113 11.18 -2.31 10.48
C TYR A 113 10.76 -2.94 9.14
N GLN A 114 9.54 -3.51 9.03
CA GLN A 114 9.05 -4.04 7.74
C GLN A 114 8.80 -2.89 6.76
N LEU A 115 8.27 -1.76 7.25
CA LEU A 115 8.07 -0.56 6.42
C LEU A 115 9.40 -0.03 5.86
N ASN A 116 10.44 0.02 6.69
CA ASN A 116 11.80 0.39 6.26
C ASN A 116 12.40 -0.63 5.28
N THR A 117 12.09 -1.91 5.45
CA THR A 117 12.53 -2.97 4.53
C THR A 117 11.91 -2.78 3.16
N LEU A 118 10.60 -2.54 3.08
CA LEU A 118 9.92 -2.21 1.81
C LEU A 118 10.55 -0.99 1.14
N LEU A 119 10.79 0.09 1.89
CA LEU A 119 11.39 1.32 1.37
C LEU A 119 12.79 1.07 0.81
N ASN A 120 13.61 0.27 1.50
CA ASN A 120 14.95 -0.06 1.04
C ASN A 120 14.93 -0.88 -0.26
N ILE A 121 14.03 -1.85 -0.36
CA ILE A 121 13.84 -2.64 -1.60
C ILE A 121 13.49 -1.71 -2.77
N ILE A 122 12.61 -0.74 -2.54
CA ILE A 122 12.22 0.26 -3.55
C ILE A 122 13.39 1.18 -3.91
N LYS A 123 14.08 1.75 -2.91
CA LYS A 123 15.25 2.64 -3.13
C LYS A 123 16.38 1.97 -3.90
N ASN A 124 16.54 0.66 -3.74
CA ASN A 124 17.53 -0.13 -4.45
C ASN A 124 17.10 -0.55 -5.87
N GLY A 125 15.92 -0.12 -6.33
CA GLY A 125 15.40 -0.41 -7.67
C GLY A 125 14.90 -1.84 -7.86
N GLN A 126 14.72 -2.60 -6.79
CA GLN A 126 14.23 -3.98 -6.83
C GLN A 126 12.70 -4.04 -6.96
N LEU A 127 12.01 -2.99 -6.49
CA LEU A 127 10.60 -2.74 -6.70
C LEU A 127 10.38 -1.28 -7.12
N SER A 128 9.30 -1.03 -7.86
CA SER A 128 8.88 0.33 -8.19
C SER A 128 8.20 1.01 -6.98
N ALA A 129 8.15 2.34 -6.94
CA ALA A 129 7.39 3.04 -5.91
C ALA A 129 5.90 2.66 -5.92
N LEU A 130 5.33 2.35 -7.09
CA LEU A 130 3.95 1.92 -7.27
C LEU A 130 3.62 0.63 -6.48
N SER A 131 4.60 -0.24 -6.23
CA SER A 131 4.40 -1.47 -5.44
C SER A 131 3.89 -1.17 -4.02
N ALA A 132 4.13 0.02 -3.47
CA ALA A 132 3.64 0.43 -2.16
C ALA A 132 2.18 0.93 -2.14
N ILE A 133 1.52 1.08 -3.29
CA ILE A 133 0.19 1.73 -3.39
C ILE A 133 -0.88 1.09 -2.52
N ASN A 134 -0.82 -0.23 -2.31
CA ASN A 134 -1.79 -0.97 -1.51
C ASN A 134 -1.75 -0.62 -0.01
N LEU A 135 -0.70 0.06 0.47
CA LEU A 135 -0.67 0.61 1.83
C LEU A 135 -1.77 1.66 2.06
N LYS A 136 -2.30 2.29 1.00
CA LYS A 136 -3.38 3.28 1.12
C LYS A 136 -4.69 2.72 1.65
N TYR A 137 -4.91 1.40 1.64
CA TYR A 137 -6.08 0.84 2.31
C TYR A 137 -6.00 0.96 3.85
N GLY A 138 -4.86 1.38 4.39
CA GLY A 138 -4.69 1.99 5.71
C GLY A 138 -4.76 1.02 6.89
N GLY A 139 -5.51 -0.08 6.80
CA GLY A 139 -5.74 -1.01 7.91
C GLY A 139 -4.45 -1.54 8.53
N VAL A 140 -3.49 -1.92 7.70
CA VAL A 140 -2.22 -2.53 8.13
C VAL A 140 -1.20 -1.55 8.72
N ILE A 141 -1.35 -0.24 8.44
CA ILE A 141 -0.43 0.82 8.90
C ILE A 141 -1.07 1.80 9.88
N LYS A 142 -2.37 1.69 10.16
CA LYS A 142 -3.12 2.67 10.99
C LYS A 142 -2.56 2.83 12.40
N HIS A 143 -1.91 1.81 12.94
CA HIS A 143 -1.34 1.82 14.29
C HIS A 143 0.05 2.47 14.38
N LEU A 144 0.70 2.71 13.24
CA LEU A 144 2.02 3.34 13.20
C LEU A 144 1.94 4.80 13.65
N ARG A 145 3.05 5.29 14.20
CA ARG A 145 3.18 6.71 14.61
C ARG A 145 3.21 7.61 13.39
N GLU A 146 2.74 8.83 13.60
CA GLU A 146 2.67 9.87 12.59
C GLU A 146 4.05 10.20 12.01
N SER A 147 5.09 10.20 12.87
CA SER A 147 6.48 10.43 12.45
C SER A 147 7.02 9.32 11.54
N ASP A 148 6.66 8.06 11.81
CA ASP A 148 7.16 6.91 11.05
C ASP A 148 6.55 6.90 9.64
N ILE A 149 5.22 7.13 9.54
CA ILE A 149 4.54 7.25 8.25
C ILE A 149 4.99 8.51 7.48
N SER A 150 5.15 9.64 8.17
CA SER A 150 5.67 10.87 7.56
C SER A 150 7.04 10.66 6.95
N SER A 151 7.97 10.07 7.70
CA SER A 151 9.32 9.79 7.19
C SER A 151 9.29 8.83 6.00
N PHE A 152 8.49 7.77 6.07
CA PHE A 152 8.35 6.80 4.97
C PHE A 152 7.82 7.47 3.69
N CYS A 153 6.71 8.21 3.77
CA CYS A 153 6.10 8.86 2.61
C CYS A 153 7.02 9.92 2.00
N LEU A 154 7.68 10.73 2.83
CA LEU A 154 8.63 11.74 2.34
C LEU A 154 9.84 11.11 1.64
N ASP A 155 10.31 9.96 2.11
CA ASP A 155 11.40 9.25 1.44
C ASP A 155 10.95 8.49 0.19
N LEU A 156 9.74 7.95 0.18
CA LEU A 156 9.14 7.31 -1.00
C LEU A 156 8.97 8.32 -2.14
N ALA A 157 8.55 9.55 -1.82
CA ALA A 157 8.42 10.62 -2.80
C ALA A 157 9.75 10.94 -3.52
N LYS A 158 10.90 10.74 -2.88
CA LYS A 158 12.21 11.02 -3.48
C LYS A 158 12.72 9.97 -4.47
N VAL A 159 12.06 8.80 -4.55
CA VAL A 159 12.54 7.67 -5.38
C VAL A 159 12.37 7.97 -6.86
N ASP A 160 11.14 8.32 -7.27
CA ASP A 160 10.80 8.63 -8.64
C ASP A 160 9.54 9.53 -8.71
N ALA A 161 9.17 9.93 -9.92
CA ALA A 161 8.00 10.79 -10.13
C ALA A 161 6.67 10.13 -9.71
N GLY A 162 6.56 8.79 -9.78
CA GLY A 162 5.39 8.06 -9.31
C GLY A 162 5.32 7.98 -7.78
N GLY A 163 6.48 7.96 -7.11
CA GLY A 163 6.59 7.92 -5.65
C GLY A 163 5.91 9.09 -4.95
N HIS A 164 5.86 10.26 -5.56
CA HIS A 164 5.16 11.43 -5.01
C HIS A 164 3.65 11.17 -4.86
N TRP A 165 3.02 10.64 -5.91
CA TRP A 165 1.59 10.33 -5.90
C TRP A 165 1.27 9.18 -4.97
N VAL A 166 2.08 8.12 -4.98
CA VAL A 166 1.90 6.98 -4.06
C VAL A 166 2.02 7.42 -2.60
N ALA A 167 3.02 8.24 -2.28
CA ALA A 167 3.22 8.79 -0.93
C ALA A 167 2.03 9.66 -0.49
N LEU A 168 1.49 10.48 -1.40
CA LEU A 168 0.33 11.32 -1.13
C LEU A 168 -0.93 10.47 -0.85
N ASP A 169 -1.19 9.46 -1.67
CA ASP A 169 -2.30 8.51 -1.51
C ASP A 169 -2.25 7.82 -0.14
N ILE A 170 -1.07 7.30 0.23
CA ILE A 170 -0.87 6.62 1.51
C ILE A 170 -1.10 7.59 2.68
N MET A 171 -0.52 8.79 2.61
CA MET A 171 -0.63 9.78 3.67
C MET A 171 -2.07 10.27 3.85
N PHE A 172 -2.78 10.54 2.74
CA PHE A 172 -4.18 10.92 2.76
C PHE A 172 -5.02 9.88 3.48
N MET A 173 -4.88 8.62 3.07
CA MET A 173 -5.67 7.53 3.63
C MET A 173 -5.30 7.20 5.08
N TYR A 174 -4.03 7.37 5.47
CA TYR A 174 -3.62 7.24 6.87
C TYR A 174 -4.30 8.27 7.79
N CYS A 175 -4.54 9.49 7.28
CA CYS A 175 -5.22 10.57 7.98
C CYS A 175 -6.75 10.56 7.82
N TYR A 176 -7.31 9.67 6.99
CA TYR A 176 -8.72 9.71 6.62
C TYR A 176 -9.64 9.49 7.84
N GLY A 177 -10.50 10.46 8.10
CA GLY A 177 -11.42 10.45 9.25
C GLY A 177 -10.77 10.72 10.61
N ASP A 178 -9.49 11.13 10.65
CA ASP A 178 -8.75 11.44 11.88
C ASP A 178 -8.03 12.78 11.78
N ASP A 179 -8.66 13.84 12.29
CA ASP A 179 -8.10 15.19 12.25
C ASP A 179 -6.82 15.33 13.07
N ASN A 180 -6.66 14.56 14.15
CA ASN A 180 -5.46 14.63 14.98
C ASN A 180 -4.24 14.16 14.18
N LYS A 181 -4.37 13.03 13.48
CA LYS A 181 -3.33 12.52 12.57
C LYS A 181 -3.02 13.49 11.45
N PHE A 182 -4.06 14.10 10.88
CA PHE A 182 -3.87 15.11 9.84
C PHE A 182 -3.02 16.27 10.34
N TYR A 183 -3.34 16.86 11.50
CA TYR A 183 -2.58 17.99 12.03
C TYR A 183 -1.18 17.60 12.50
N ALA A 184 -1.00 16.40 13.06
CA ALA A 184 0.30 15.87 13.45
C ALA A 184 1.22 15.56 12.26
N THR A 185 0.67 15.31 11.07
CA THR A 185 1.41 15.05 9.81
C THR A 185 1.38 16.22 8.84
N LYS A 186 0.83 17.38 9.24
CA LYS A 186 0.56 18.53 8.37
C LYS A 186 1.78 18.99 7.58
N ASP A 187 2.95 19.05 8.21
CA ASP A 187 4.18 19.51 7.56
C ASP A 187 4.61 18.55 6.44
N ALA A 188 4.52 17.24 6.69
CA ALA A 188 4.80 16.22 5.67
C ALA A 188 3.76 16.30 4.53
N LEU A 189 2.48 16.44 4.87
CA LEU A 189 1.41 16.64 3.88
C LEU A 189 1.65 17.87 3.01
N ARG A 190 2.07 19.00 3.61
CA ARG A 190 2.41 20.23 2.88
C ARG A 190 3.53 19.97 1.88
N ILE A 191 4.62 19.32 2.31
CA ILE A 191 5.75 18.98 1.42
C ILE A 191 5.27 18.08 0.28
N LEU A 192 4.46 17.06 0.56
CA LEU A 192 3.98 16.14 -0.46
C LEU A 192 3.08 16.84 -1.49
N VAL A 193 2.10 17.64 -1.07
CA VAL A 193 1.19 18.30 -2.02
C VAL A 193 1.88 19.36 -2.88
N THR A 194 2.91 20.03 -2.38
CA THR A 194 3.67 21.03 -3.17
C THR A 194 4.78 20.43 -4.02
N SER A 195 5.10 19.14 -3.85
CA SER A 195 6.13 18.45 -4.63
C SER A 195 5.59 17.52 -5.72
N VAL A 196 4.31 17.12 -5.68
CA VAL A 196 3.75 16.25 -6.72
C VAL A 196 3.82 16.89 -8.12
N PRO A 197 4.25 16.14 -9.15
CA PRO A 197 4.22 16.63 -10.52
C PRO A 197 2.77 16.60 -11.04
N LEU A 198 2.19 17.78 -11.31
CA LEU A 198 0.81 17.89 -11.77
C LEU A 198 0.63 17.58 -13.28
N ASN A 199 1.70 17.34 -14.03
CA ASN A 199 1.59 16.99 -15.45
C ASN A 199 0.98 15.58 -15.64
N ALA A 200 0.34 15.33 -16.79
CA ALA A 200 -0.45 14.12 -17.01
C ALA A 200 0.39 12.82 -17.11
N LYS A 201 1.71 12.92 -17.33
CA LYS A 201 2.58 11.77 -17.62
C LYS A 201 2.85 10.87 -16.41
N PHE A 202 2.69 11.38 -15.18
CA PHE A 202 3.03 10.67 -13.95
C PHE A 202 1.81 10.38 -13.06
N ARG A 203 0.60 10.62 -13.56
CA ARG A 203 -0.64 10.34 -12.82
C ARG A 203 -0.98 8.86 -12.93
N GLY A 204 -1.06 8.17 -11.78
CA GLY A 204 -1.34 6.74 -11.68
C GLY A 204 -2.82 6.39 -11.72
N GLY A 205 -3.73 7.37 -11.61
CA GLY A 205 -5.18 7.17 -11.75
C GLY A 205 -6.02 8.41 -11.44
N HIS A 206 -7.35 8.25 -11.52
CA HIS A 206 -8.33 9.32 -11.24
C HIS A 206 -8.43 9.71 -9.75
N SER A 207 -7.97 8.87 -8.82
CA SER A 207 -7.98 9.14 -7.37
C SER A 207 -7.01 10.25 -6.94
N ASP A 208 -5.94 10.42 -7.70
CA ASP A 208 -4.74 11.12 -7.27
C ASP A 208 -5.01 12.64 -7.14
N MET A 209 -5.74 13.21 -8.09
CA MET A 209 -6.12 14.63 -8.07
C MET A 209 -7.15 14.96 -6.97
N TYR A 210 -8.02 14.01 -6.63
CA TYR A 210 -9.01 14.23 -5.56
C TYR A 210 -8.32 14.37 -4.20
N TYR A 211 -7.40 13.46 -3.85
CA TYR A 211 -6.68 13.53 -2.58
C TYR A 211 -5.81 14.79 -2.47
N TRP A 212 -5.12 15.16 -3.55
CA TRP A 212 -4.36 16.40 -3.62
C TRP A 212 -5.24 17.63 -3.33
N LYS A 213 -6.39 17.73 -3.99
CA LYS A 213 -7.34 18.84 -3.80
C LYS A 213 -7.87 18.91 -2.37
N GLU A 214 -8.26 17.77 -1.79
CA GLU A 214 -8.79 17.72 -0.42
C GLU A 214 -7.74 18.16 0.60
N ILE A 215 -6.50 17.71 0.45
CA ILE A 215 -5.40 18.11 1.35
C ILE A 215 -5.14 19.62 1.23
N ILE A 216 -5.04 20.16 0.01
CA ILE A 216 -4.87 21.61 -0.18
C ILE A 216 -6.01 22.38 0.44
N SER A 217 -7.26 21.97 0.20
CA SER A 217 -8.43 22.64 0.77
C SER A 217 -8.37 22.67 2.30
N LYS A 218 -7.89 21.59 2.93
CA LYS A 218 -7.79 21.48 4.38
C LYS A 218 -6.60 22.29 4.93
N ILE A 219 -5.42 22.21 4.31
CA ILE A 219 -4.23 22.98 4.71
C ILE A 219 -4.48 24.49 4.57
N SER A 220 -5.11 24.93 3.48
CA SER A 220 -5.42 26.35 3.22
C SER A 220 -6.34 27.00 4.26
N LYS A 221 -7.05 26.23 5.09
CA LYS A 221 -7.84 26.79 6.21
C LYS A 221 -6.97 27.24 7.37
N THR A 222 -5.76 26.70 7.49
CA THR A 222 -4.83 26.95 8.60
C THR A 222 -3.55 27.64 8.17
N GLU A 223 -3.19 27.56 6.89
CA GLU A 223 -2.00 28.19 6.33
C GLU A 223 -2.31 29.54 5.68
N GLY A 224 -1.31 30.42 5.66
CA GLY A 224 -1.41 31.76 5.11
C GLY A 224 -1.18 31.86 3.60
N LEU A 225 -1.03 33.09 3.14
CA LEU A 225 -0.82 33.44 1.73
C LEU A 225 0.39 32.74 1.09
N ASP A 226 1.42 32.41 1.87
CA ASP A 226 2.62 31.76 1.36
C ASP A 226 2.34 30.36 0.81
N PHE A 227 1.54 29.55 1.51
CA PHE A 227 1.14 28.24 1.02
C PHE A 227 0.27 28.36 -0.25
N ALA A 228 -0.67 29.30 -0.27
CA ALA A 228 -1.50 29.54 -1.45
C ALA A 228 -0.63 29.94 -2.67
N LYS A 229 0.41 30.74 -2.44
CA LYS A 229 1.36 31.15 -3.48
C LYS A 229 2.15 29.95 -4.02
N GLU A 230 2.63 29.05 -3.15
CA GLU A 230 3.32 27.82 -3.55
C GLU A 230 2.45 26.93 -4.44
N VAL A 231 1.19 26.70 -4.03
CA VAL A 231 0.22 25.91 -4.82
C VAL A 231 -0.06 26.57 -6.17
N CYS A 232 -0.28 27.88 -6.20
CA CYS A 232 -0.50 28.61 -7.46
C CYS A 232 0.71 28.49 -8.40
N GLN A 233 1.93 28.60 -7.87
CA GLN A 233 3.15 28.43 -8.66
C GLN A 233 3.27 27.02 -9.23
N GLN A 234 2.94 25.99 -8.45
CA GLN A 234 2.92 24.61 -8.89
C GLN A 234 1.92 24.38 -10.04
N ILE A 235 0.70 24.95 -9.94
CA ILE A 235 -0.32 24.87 -11.01
C ILE A 235 0.19 25.56 -12.27
N ILE A 236 0.71 26.78 -12.16
CA ILE A 236 1.24 27.55 -13.30
C ILE A 236 2.36 26.78 -13.98
N ALA A 237 3.33 26.26 -13.23
CA ALA A 237 4.44 25.48 -13.79
C ALA A 237 3.96 24.25 -14.57
N ALA A 238 2.87 23.62 -14.14
CA ALA A 238 2.29 22.49 -14.84
C ALA A 238 1.48 22.88 -16.10
N THR A 239 1.10 24.15 -16.26
CA THR A 239 0.36 24.61 -17.44
C THR A 239 1.23 24.74 -18.69
N ASP A 240 2.54 24.96 -18.51
CA ASP A 240 3.52 24.99 -19.61
C ASP A 240 3.70 23.60 -20.26
N ASP A 241 3.37 22.53 -19.53
CA ASP A 241 3.54 21.12 -19.94
C ASP A 241 2.25 20.44 -20.48
N LYS A 242 1.24 21.21 -20.90
CA LYS A 242 -0.10 20.74 -21.32
C LYS A 242 -0.88 20.06 -20.19
N LEU A 243 -1.24 20.83 -19.17
CA LEU A 243 -2.28 20.44 -18.19
C LEU A 243 -3.61 20.14 -18.91
N ASP A 244 -4.30 19.08 -18.50
CA ASP A 244 -5.69 18.85 -18.92
C ASP A 244 -6.60 19.92 -18.30
N TYR A 245 -7.19 20.77 -19.14
CA TYR A 245 -8.01 21.91 -18.73
C TYR A 245 -9.26 21.49 -17.93
N GLY A 246 -9.67 20.22 -18.00
CA GLY A 246 -10.76 19.66 -17.18
C GLY A 246 -10.49 19.74 -15.67
N ASP A 247 -9.24 19.60 -15.25
CA ASP A 247 -8.85 19.63 -13.83
C ASP A 247 -8.81 21.05 -13.26
N ILE A 248 -8.46 22.03 -14.08
CA ILE A 248 -8.41 23.45 -13.70
C ILE A 248 -9.83 23.98 -13.42
N TRP A 249 -10.81 23.56 -14.21
CA TRP A 249 -12.21 23.97 -14.05
C TRP A 249 -12.84 23.49 -12.73
N VAL A 250 -12.34 22.37 -12.20
CA VAL A 250 -12.75 21.82 -10.90
C VAL A 250 -12.15 22.58 -9.71
N LEU A 251 -11.02 23.27 -9.91
CA LEU A 251 -10.39 24.14 -8.90
C LEU A 251 -11.07 25.51 -8.83
N SER A 252 -11.57 26.04 -9.94
CA SER A 252 -12.31 27.31 -9.95
C SER A 252 -13.74 27.22 -9.40
N ASN A 253 -14.28 26.01 -9.20
CA ASN A 253 -15.68 25.79 -8.78
C ASN A 253 -15.88 25.44 -7.30
N THR A 254 -14.83 25.50 -6.48
CA THR A 254 -15.02 25.54 -5.02
C THR A 254 -15.56 26.91 -4.61
N LYS A 255 -16.89 26.98 -4.51
CA LYS A 255 -17.74 28.03 -3.91
C LYS A 255 -16.97 29.12 -3.12
N HIS A 256 -16.54 30.17 -3.83
CA HIS A 256 -16.64 31.54 -3.33
C HIS A 256 -17.97 32.12 -3.83
N LYS A 257 -19.08 31.67 -3.24
CA LYS A 257 -20.33 32.41 -3.26
C LYS A 257 -20.55 32.95 -1.86
N HIS A 258 -19.88 34.05 -1.56
CA HIS A 258 -20.33 35.19 -0.77
C HIS A 258 -19.10 35.97 -0.29
N TYR A 259 -19.24 37.30 -0.35
CA TYR A 259 -18.27 38.36 -0.10
C TYR A 259 -17.43 38.76 -1.31
N PHE A 260 -17.49 40.07 -1.59
CA PHE A 260 -17.06 40.80 -2.79
C PHE A 260 -18.04 40.77 -3.96
N PHE A 261 -19.22 41.36 -3.74
CA PHE A 261 -19.68 42.58 -4.45
C PHE A 261 -20.92 43.11 -3.71
N ASN A 262 -20.89 44.42 -3.46
CA ASN A 262 -21.72 45.25 -2.55
C ASN A 262 -21.32 45.19 -1.07
#